data_AF-A0A510JM48-F1
#
_entry.id   AF-A0A510JM48-F1
#
_cell.length_a   1.000
_cell.length_b   1.000
_cell.length_c   1.000
_cell.angle_alpha   90.00
_cell.angle_beta   90.00
_cell.angle_gamma   90.00
#
_symmetry.space_group_name_H-M   'P 1'
#
loop_
_entity.id
_entity.type
_entity.pdbx_description
1 polymer ?
#
loop_
_entity_poly.entity_id
_entity_poly.type
_entity_poly.pdbx_seq_one_letter_code
_entity_poly.pdbx_strand_id
1 'polypeptide(L)'
;MKVVEWDRKENIRKYIIDALEIDPKFSFDKENEDIFFLYNGKKLYGYAVFILNDTAKLKKIFISSKLRNNGYGTFLLKYIINWITRKNFDSLIITNHKKMNNFLEKQRFIKTEDGYILNNLREVKRQEKNMLYLSKFAICINIVLAVLKIVAGKIFYSMSLLSDGLNSLSDLITNVLVIVGLKVGSNPEDKEHPFGHGKIESVFSVIIGTFIMITAFELIKDNFSKLISFSGENNLNVTFIPIVITVLAVLIKIFQLAFMKKRAKKYNNALINSLLTDYKTDIVISISVLAGLLLSKIHPAFDTVVGFIVSMYIIKSGYELIKENSLILLDSQDDALIEKIRSEILQFEEIENAHDFRMTTSGKDIYMFVDVRMDKNKTIEEAHDITNKISKKIKHKYKNIKRLLIHIEPVYEDD
;
A
#
# COMPACT_ATOMS: atom_id res chain seq x y z
N MET A 1 1.93 -24.48 10.84
CA MET A 1 3.34 -24.06 11.05
C MET A 1 3.38 -22.93 12.06
N LYS A 2 4.31 -22.99 13.00
CA LYS A 2 4.50 -21.98 14.05
C LYS A 2 5.99 -21.68 14.18
N VAL A 3 6.34 -20.40 14.19
CA VAL A 3 7.70 -19.97 14.56
C VAL A 3 7.69 -19.67 16.05
N VAL A 4 8.65 -20.21 16.78
CA VAL A 4 8.82 -20.00 18.23
C VAL A 4 10.16 -19.31 18.42
N GLU A 5 10.13 -18.14 19.07
CA GLU A 5 11.32 -17.47 19.59
C GLU A 5 11.70 -18.15 20.90
N TRP A 6 12.96 -18.53 21.07
CA TRP A 6 13.43 -18.99 22.37
C TRP A 6 13.65 -17.79 23.30
N ASP A 7 12.94 -17.78 24.43
CA ASP A 7 13.19 -16.82 25.50
C ASP A 7 14.41 -17.31 26.32
N ARG A 8 15.37 -16.41 26.57
CA ARG A 8 16.57 -16.69 27.35
C ARG A 8 16.27 -17.18 28.79
N LYS A 9 15.07 -16.92 29.29
CA LYS A 9 14.58 -17.41 30.59
C LYS A 9 14.10 -18.86 30.55
N GLU A 10 13.82 -19.42 29.38
CA GLU A 10 13.34 -20.79 29.22
C GLU A 10 14.48 -21.81 29.15
N ASN A 11 14.23 -23.02 29.68
CA ASN A 11 15.17 -24.12 29.57
C ASN A 11 15.34 -24.58 28.11
N ILE A 12 16.47 -24.23 27.52
CA ILE A 12 16.78 -24.52 26.12
C ILE A 12 17.06 -26.00 25.80
N ARG A 13 17.24 -26.87 26.81
CA ARG A 13 17.63 -28.29 26.59
C ARG A 13 16.76 -29.00 25.56
N LYS A 14 15.44 -28.84 25.66
CA LYS A 14 14.49 -29.47 24.73
C LYS A 14 14.73 -29.01 23.29
N TYR A 15 14.86 -27.71 23.09
CA TYR A 15 15.08 -27.14 21.76
C TYR A 15 16.42 -27.57 21.13
N ILE A 16 17.48 -27.72 21.95
CA ILE A 16 18.77 -28.22 21.49
C ILE A 16 18.67 -29.67 21.03
N ILE A 17 17.96 -30.52 21.79
CA ILE A 17 17.74 -31.93 21.41
C ILE A 17 17.01 -32.00 20.07
N ASP A 18 15.87 -31.29 19.94
CA ASP A 18 15.11 -31.24 18.68
C ASP A 18 15.99 -30.75 17.51
N ALA A 19 16.85 -29.76 17.73
CA ALA A 19 17.74 -29.22 16.70
C ALA A 19 18.84 -30.21 16.28
N LEU A 20 19.45 -30.92 17.24
CA LEU A 20 20.48 -31.93 16.98
C LEU A 20 19.93 -33.14 16.22
N GLU A 21 18.65 -33.49 16.39
CA GLU A 21 17.99 -34.55 15.62
C GLU A 21 17.97 -34.25 14.11
N ILE A 22 17.80 -32.98 13.72
CA ILE A 22 17.70 -32.57 12.31
C ILE A 22 19.02 -32.02 11.74
N ASP A 23 19.92 -31.53 12.60
CA ASP A 23 21.26 -31.06 12.27
C ASP A 23 22.27 -31.49 13.34
N PRO A 24 22.98 -32.62 13.15
CA PRO A 24 24.00 -33.08 14.09
C PRO A 24 25.16 -32.09 14.32
N LYS A 25 25.32 -31.10 13.44
CA LYS A 25 26.33 -30.03 13.55
C LYS A 25 25.74 -28.74 14.12
N PHE A 26 24.57 -28.81 14.76
CA PHE A 26 23.96 -27.67 15.42
C PHE A 26 24.85 -27.15 16.55
N SER A 27 25.14 -25.85 16.51
CA SER A 27 25.81 -25.12 17.58
C SER A 27 25.16 -23.75 17.73
N PHE A 28 25.12 -23.27 18.97
CA PHE A 28 24.45 -22.04 19.36
C PHE A 28 25.09 -21.49 20.64
N ASP A 29 25.37 -20.19 20.64
CA ASP A 29 25.86 -19.45 21.81
C ASP A 29 24.69 -18.77 22.53
N LYS A 30 24.34 -19.28 23.70
CA LYS A 30 23.17 -18.81 24.48
C LYS A 30 23.30 -17.38 25.00
N GLU A 31 24.53 -16.85 25.10
CA GLU A 31 24.75 -15.52 25.65
C GLU A 31 24.62 -14.42 24.59
N ASN A 32 25.11 -14.69 23.38
CA ASN A 32 25.25 -13.69 22.33
C ASN A 32 24.30 -13.88 21.13
N GLU A 33 23.66 -15.04 21.03
CA GLU A 33 22.80 -15.37 19.90
C GLU A 33 21.34 -15.50 20.31
N ASP A 34 20.46 -15.19 19.37
CA ASP A 34 19.04 -15.46 19.46
C ASP A 34 18.68 -16.52 18.42
N ILE A 35 17.65 -17.33 18.72
CA ILE A 35 17.25 -18.46 17.88
C ILE A 35 15.74 -18.56 17.71
N PHE A 36 15.33 -18.83 16.48
CA PHE A 36 13.96 -19.17 16.13
C PHE A 36 13.86 -20.62 15.69
N PHE A 37 12.78 -21.28 16.11
CA PHE A 37 12.46 -22.64 15.74
C PHE A 37 11.17 -22.68 14.91
N LEU A 38 11.20 -23.37 13.77
CA LEU A 38 10.04 -23.59 12.91
C LEU A 38 9.44 -24.97 13.18
N TYR A 39 8.25 -25.00 13.75
CA TYR A 39 7.51 -26.23 14.03
C TYR A 39 6.32 -26.43 13.09
N ASN A 40 6.04 -27.70 12.80
CA ASN A 40 4.74 -28.12 12.27
C ASN A 40 4.15 -29.21 13.17
N GLY A 41 3.07 -28.87 13.88
CA GLY A 41 2.60 -29.68 15.00
C GLY A 41 3.68 -29.77 16.08
N LYS A 42 4.10 -30.99 16.43
CA LYS A 42 5.17 -31.25 17.41
C LYS A 42 6.55 -31.45 16.78
N LYS A 43 6.68 -31.51 15.45
CA LYS A 43 7.94 -31.79 14.77
C LYS A 43 8.67 -30.50 14.41
N LEU A 44 9.98 -30.46 14.69
CA LEU A 44 10.86 -29.37 14.26
C LEU A 44 11.23 -29.53 12.78
N TYR A 45 10.97 -28.49 12.00
CA TYR A 45 11.23 -28.47 10.55
C TYR A 45 12.51 -27.72 10.21
N GLY A 46 12.92 -26.79 11.08
CA GLY A 46 14.14 -26.00 10.91
C GLY A 46 14.30 -24.94 11.98
N TYR A 47 15.39 -24.20 11.90
CA TYR A 47 15.71 -23.15 12.85
C TYR A 47 16.53 -22.04 12.18
N ALA A 48 16.63 -20.89 12.85
CA ALA A 48 17.47 -19.78 12.42
C ALA A 48 18.17 -19.15 13.62
N VAL A 49 19.48 -18.95 13.51
CA VAL A 49 20.35 -18.35 14.51
C VAL A 49 20.82 -17.00 14.00
N PHE A 50 20.71 -15.97 14.82
CA PHE A 50 21.09 -14.61 14.48
C PHE A 50 21.67 -13.88 15.69
N ILE A 51 22.43 -12.83 15.40
CA ILE A 51 23.07 -11.96 16.38
C ILE A 51 22.46 -10.57 16.20
N LEU A 52 22.01 -9.98 17.30
CA LEU A 52 21.47 -8.62 17.34
C LEU A 52 22.44 -7.68 18.06
N ASN A 53 23.21 -6.93 17.29
CA ASN A 53 24.05 -5.83 17.80
C ASN A 53 23.50 -4.50 17.22
N ASP A 54 24.35 -3.67 16.60
CA ASP A 54 23.93 -2.49 15.84
C ASP A 54 23.20 -2.85 14.54
N THR A 55 23.49 -4.05 14.02
CA THR A 55 22.87 -4.62 12.81
C THR A 55 22.40 -6.05 13.11
N ALA A 56 21.33 -6.48 12.45
CA ALA A 56 20.87 -7.86 12.55
C ALA A 56 21.70 -8.74 11.63
N LYS A 57 22.37 -9.76 12.17
CA LYS A 57 23.21 -10.69 11.41
C LYS A 57 22.64 -12.11 11.50
N LEU A 58 22.16 -12.66 10.39
CA LEU A 58 21.72 -14.05 10.31
C LEU A 58 22.94 -14.95 10.14
N LYS A 59 23.32 -15.64 11.21
CA LYS A 59 24.48 -16.54 11.23
C LYS A 59 24.19 -17.84 10.51
N LYS A 60 23.01 -18.42 10.75
CA LYS A 60 22.62 -19.71 10.15
C LYS A 60 21.11 -19.76 9.99
N ILE A 61 20.66 -20.24 8.83
CA ILE A 61 19.28 -20.69 8.63
C ILE A 61 19.34 -22.12 8.13
N PHE A 62 18.60 -23.02 8.79
CA PHE A 62 18.62 -24.43 8.48
C PHE A 62 17.19 -24.97 8.38
N ILE A 63 16.95 -25.72 7.32
CA ILE A 63 15.74 -26.51 7.14
C ILE A 63 16.18 -27.96 6.95
N SER A 64 15.48 -28.88 7.62
CA SER A 64 15.71 -30.33 7.50
C SER A 64 15.81 -30.73 6.03
N SER A 65 16.79 -31.57 5.69
CA SER A 65 17.13 -31.92 4.29
C SER A 65 15.92 -32.41 3.50
N LYS A 66 15.08 -33.26 4.11
CA LYS A 66 13.85 -33.81 3.53
C LYS A 66 12.77 -32.76 3.22
N LEU A 67 12.91 -31.56 3.79
CA LEU A 67 11.92 -30.47 3.72
C LEU A 67 12.45 -29.25 2.96
N ARG A 68 13.69 -29.30 2.44
CA ARG A 68 14.24 -28.22 1.60
C ARG A 68 13.42 -28.09 0.32
N ASN A 69 13.39 -26.89 -0.25
CA ASN A 69 12.63 -26.52 -1.44
C ASN A 69 11.08 -26.50 -1.31
N ASN A 70 10.52 -26.86 -0.15
CA ASN A 70 9.08 -26.79 0.12
C ASN A 70 8.61 -25.41 0.67
N GLY A 71 9.38 -24.34 0.46
CA GLY A 71 9.03 -22.98 0.90
C GLY A 71 9.23 -22.67 2.40
N TYR A 72 9.54 -23.66 3.25
CA TYR A 72 9.72 -23.46 4.69
C TYR A 72 10.85 -22.48 5.06
N GLY A 73 11.96 -22.51 4.31
CA GLY A 73 13.05 -21.54 4.48
C GLY A 73 12.61 -20.11 4.16
N THR A 74 11.84 -19.94 3.09
CA THR A 74 11.25 -18.62 2.73
C THR A 74 10.32 -18.13 3.82
N PHE A 75 9.45 -19.00 4.34
CA PHE A 75 8.53 -18.66 5.43
C PHE A 75 9.28 -18.20 6.69
N LEU A 76 10.28 -18.97 7.13
CA LEU A 76 11.08 -18.62 8.31
C LEU A 76 11.86 -17.32 8.10
N LEU A 77 12.48 -17.13 6.94
CA LEU A 77 13.22 -15.90 6.62
C LEU A 77 12.30 -14.67 6.60
N LYS A 78 11.11 -14.75 5.99
CA LYS A 78 10.14 -13.65 5.99
C LYS A 78 9.66 -13.31 7.40
N TYR A 79 9.43 -14.32 8.24
CA TYR A 79 9.07 -14.11 9.64
C TYR A 79 10.17 -13.32 10.38
N ILE A 80 11.44 -13.71 10.22
CA ILE A 80 12.58 -13.03 10.84
C ILE A 80 12.71 -11.59 10.35
N ILE A 81 12.61 -11.36 9.03
CA ILE A 81 12.66 -10.02 8.44
C ILE A 81 11.57 -9.12 9.04
N ASN A 82 10.33 -9.61 9.17
CA ASN A 82 9.25 -8.88 9.81
C ASN A 82 9.57 -8.58 11.29
N TRP A 83 10.06 -9.57 12.02
CA TRP A 83 10.39 -9.43 13.44
C TRP A 83 11.52 -8.41 13.71
N ILE A 84 12.64 -8.46 12.97
CA ILE A 84 13.73 -7.47 13.11
C ILE A 84 13.27 -6.06 12.69
N THR A 85 12.42 -5.97 11.67
CA THR A 85 11.84 -4.70 11.21
C THR A 85 10.95 -4.09 12.30
N ARG A 86 10.21 -4.92 13.06
CA ARG A 86 9.45 -4.47 14.23
C ARG A 86 10.37 -3.93 15.33
N LYS A 87 11.53 -4.57 15.56
CA LYS A 87 12.60 -4.11 16.48
C LYS A 87 13.45 -2.93 15.97
N ASN A 88 13.10 -2.31 14.83
CA ASN A 88 13.76 -1.13 14.24
C ASN A 88 15.17 -1.35 13.65
N PHE A 89 15.53 -2.58 13.29
CA PHE A 89 16.73 -2.84 12.48
C PHE A 89 16.50 -2.40 11.02
N ASP A 90 17.55 -1.88 10.38
CA ASP A 90 17.50 -1.39 8.98
C ASP A 90 17.94 -2.39 7.94
N SER A 91 18.79 -3.31 8.37
CA SER A 91 19.40 -4.27 7.49
C SER A 91 19.52 -5.63 8.15
N LEU A 92 19.46 -6.65 7.31
CA LEU A 92 19.77 -8.03 7.65
C LEU A 92 20.97 -8.47 6.83
N ILE A 93 22.07 -8.79 7.52
CA ILE A 93 23.32 -9.23 6.92
C ILE A 93 23.45 -10.74 7.08
N ILE A 94 23.93 -11.42 6.05
CA ILE A 94 24.18 -12.86 6.04
C ILE A 94 25.63 -13.06 5.58
N THR A 95 26.52 -13.40 6.52
CA THR A 95 27.98 -13.44 6.26
C THR A 95 28.49 -14.82 5.87
N ASN A 96 27.82 -15.90 6.28
CA ASN A 96 28.37 -17.26 6.20
C ASN A 96 27.41 -18.25 5.55
N HIS A 97 26.78 -17.83 4.46
CA HIS A 97 25.93 -18.71 3.67
C HIS A 97 26.80 -19.40 2.62
N LYS A 98 26.80 -20.76 2.59
CA LYS A 98 27.31 -21.49 1.42
C LYS A 98 26.70 -20.86 0.16
N LYS A 99 27.40 -20.89 -0.99
CA LYS A 99 26.80 -20.60 -2.30
C LYS A 99 25.59 -21.54 -2.48
N MET A 100 24.44 -21.14 -1.96
CA MET A 100 23.18 -21.87 -2.04
C MET A 100 22.38 -21.06 -3.03
N ASN A 101 22.08 -21.70 -4.16
CA ASN A 101 21.07 -21.41 -5.17
C ASN A 101 20.22 -20.18 -4.82
N ASN A 102 20.32 -19.09 -5.58
CA ASN A 102 19.38 -17.97 -5.82
C ASN A 102 18.31 -17.60 -4.73
N PHE A 103 18.36 -18.09 -3.51
CA PHE A 103 17.29 -18.11 -2.53
C PHE A 103 17.20 -16.74 -1.86
N LEU A 104 18.34 -16.26 -1.38
CA LEU A 104 18.48 -14.92 -0.81
C LEU A 104 18.21 -13.84 -1.86
N GLU A 105 18.75 -14.00 -3.06
CA GLU A 105 18.55 -13.05 -4.17
C GLU A 105 17.09 -13.05 -4.67
N LYS A 106 16.39 -14.20 -4.62
CA LYS A 106 14.94 -14.29 -4.82
C LYS A 106 14.18 -13.51 -3.74
N GLN A 107 14.70 -13.44 -2.51
CA GLN A 107 14.17 -12.61 -1.42
C GLN A 107 14.75 -11.18 -1.39
N ARG A 108 15.29 -10.67 -2.51
CA ARG A 108 15.82 -9.30 -2.68
C ARG A 108 17.11 -8.97 -1.91
N PHE A 109 17.81 -9.96 -1.37
CA PHE A 109 19.15 -9.72 -0.83
C PHE A 109 20.11 -9.35 -1.96
N ILE A 110 20.95 -8.34 -1.70
CA ILE A 110 22.01 -7.89 -2.59
C ILE A 110 23.29 -8.61 -2.17
N LYS A 111 24.01 -9.16 -3.14
CA LYS A 111 25.30 -9.81 -2.90
C LYS A 111 26.38 -8.75 -2.63
N THR A 112 27.20 -8.98 -1.61
CA THR A 112 28.36 -8.15 -1.22
C THR A 112 29.62 -9.02 -1.20
N GLU A 113 30.79 -8.41 -1.00
CA GLU A 113 32.07 -9.15 -0.88
C GLU A 113 32.03 -10.17 0.27
N ASP A 114 31.48 -9.77 1.41
CA ASP A 114 31.40 -10.61 2.63
C ASP A 114 30.08 -11.39 2.79
N GLY A 115 29.25 -11.51 1.74
CA GLY A 115 28.00 -12.28 1.79
C GLY A 115 26.79 -11.61 1.14
N TYR A 116 25.71 -11.43 1.90
CA TYR A 116 24.44 -10.87 1.43
C TYR A 116 23.84 -9.86 2.39
N ILE A 117 23.22 -8.81 1.85
CA ILE A 117 22.56 -7.77 2.64
C ILE A 117 21.16 -7.46 2.10
N LEU A 118 20.18 -7.38 3.00
CA LEU A 118 18.88 -6.79 2.73
C LEU A 118 18.83 -5.45 3.45
N ASN A 119 18.78 -4.35 2.69
CA ASN A 119 18.81 -2.97 3.20
C ASN A 119 17.43 -2.30 3.15
N ASN A 120 17.36 -1.10 3.72
CA ASN A 120 16.20 -0.19 3.67
C ASN A 120 14.93 -0.76 4.32
N LEU A 121 15.09 -1.66 5.31
CA LEU A 121 13.96 -2.18 6.08
C LEU A 121 13.26 -1.05 6.84
N ARG A 122 14.01 -0.04 7.34
CA ARG A 122 13.39 1.13 7.99
C ARG A 122 12.74 2.07 6.98
N GLU A 123 13.16 2.08 5.72
CA GLU A 123 12.61 3.03 4.75
C GLU A 123 11.13 2.79 4.52
N VAL A 124 10.72 1.53 4.31
CA VAL A 124 9.31 1.17 4.12
C VAL A 124 8.48 1.58 5.35
N LYS A 125 8.96 1.24 6.55
CA LYS A 125 8.31 1.62 7.83
C LYS A 125 8.28 3.13 8.03
N ARG A 126 9.31 3.86 7.58
CA ARG A 126 9.39 5.33 7.64
C ARG A 126 8.40 5.97 6.66
N GLN A 127 8.25 5.42 5.46
CA GLN A 127 7.26 5.89 4.49
C GLN A 127 5.85 5.72 5.07
N GLU A 128 5.52 4.54 5.59
CA GLU A 128 4.24 4.26 6.26
C GLU A 128 3.99 5.20 7.45
N LYS A 129 4.95 5.33 8.39
CA LYS A 129 4.83 6.25 9.54
C LYS A 129 4.59 7.69 9.10
N ASN A 130 5.26 8.14 8.04
CA ASN A 130 5.05 9.48 7.51
C ASN A 130 3.65 9.64 6.91
N MET A 131 3.14 8.65 6.18
CA MET A 131 1.78 8.69 5.64
C MET A 131 0.73 8.68 6.76
N LEU A 132 0.93 7.90 7.81
CA LEU A 132 0.08 7.93 9.01
C LEU A 132 0.16 9.28 9.73
N TYR A 133 1.34 9.88 9.85
CA TYR A 133 1.51 11.22 10.41
C TYR A 133 0.77 12.28 9.59
N LEU A 134 0.92 12.24 8.26
CA LEU A 134 0.20 13.13 7.35
C LEU A 134 -1.32 12.98 7.48
N SER A 135 -1.81 11.74 7.59
CA SER A 135 -3.25 11.45 7.76
C SER A 135 -3.76 11.95 9.12
N LYS A 136 -2.99 11.80 10.20
CA LYS A 136 -3.33 12.35 11.53
C LYS A 136 -3.34 13.87 11.54
N PHE A 137 -2.38 14.50 10.85
CA PHE A 137 -2.34 15.95 10.70
C PHE A 137 -3.58 16.45 9.95
N ALA A 138 -3.99 15.75 8.90
CA ALA A 138 -5.22 16.00 8.17
C ALA A 138 -6.48 15.92 9.06
N ILE A 139 -6.60 14.89 9.89
CA ILE A 139 -7.68 14.77 10.89
C ILE A 139 -7.73 15.99 11.81
N CYS A 140 -6.57 16.43 12.32
CA CYS A 140 -6.50 17.59 13.21
C CYS A 140 -7.08 18.85 12.54
N ILE A 141 -6.71 19.11 11.28
CA ILE A 141 -7.26 20.23 10.51
C ILE A 141 -8.78 20.10 10.36
N ASN A 142 -9.28 18.93 9.98
CA ASN A 142 -10.71 18.72 9.77
C ASN A 142 -11.52 18.85 11.07
N ILE A 143 -10.99 18.38 12.21
CA ILE A 143 -11.61 18.60 13.52
C ILE A 143 -11.69 20.09 13.85
N VAL A 144 -10.60 20.84 13.65
CA VAL A 144 -10.57 22.29 13.90
C VAL A 144 -11.59 23.00 13.00
N LEU A 145 -11.66 22.64 11.72
CA LEU A 145 -12.65 23.20 10.79
C LEU A 145 -14.09 22.87 11.18
N ALA A 146 -14.37 21.62 11.52
CA ALA A 146 -15.71 21.18 11.94
C ALA A 146 -16.16 21.93 13.21
N VAL A 147 -15.30 22.00 14.23
CA VAL A 147 -15.60 22.74 15.48
C VAL A 147 -15.82 24.22 15.19
N LEU A 148 -14.94 24.85 14.40
CA LEU A 148 -15.05 26.26 14.06
C LEU A 148 -16.37 26.56 13.33
N LYS A 149 -16.74 25.75 12.33
CA LYS A 149 -18.01 25.89 11.60
C LYS A 149 -19.23 25.65 12.49
N ILE A 150 -19.23 24.59 13.32
CA ILE A 150 -20.36 24.26 14.20
C ILE A 150 -20.59 25.36 15.25
N VAL A 151 -19.52 25.80 15.91
CA VAL A 151 -19.61 26.85 16.95
C VAL A 151 -20.06 28.17 16.34
N ALA A 152 -19.47 28.56 15.20
CA ALA A 152 -19.90 29.75 14.47
C ALA A 152 -21.36 29.64 13.99
N GLY A 153 -21.78 28.48 13.47
CA GLY A 153 -23.15 28.22 13.05
C GLY A 153 -24.14 28.43 14.19
N LYS A 154 -23.81 27.99 15.41
CA LYS A 154 -24.64 28.22 16.60
C LYS A 154 -24.65 29.68 17.04
N ILE A 155 -23.48 30.33 17.15
CA ILE A 155 -23.36 31.72 17.63
C ILE A 155 -24.07 32.70 16.68
N PHE A 156 -23.92 32.49 15.38
CA PHE A 156 -24.49 33.37 14.35
C PHE A 156 -25.84 32.87 13.81
N TYR A 157 -26.46 31.87 14.46
CA TYR A 157 -27.74 31.27 14.07
C TYR A 157 -27.81 30.87 12.58
N SER A 158 -26.68 30.43 12.02
CA SER A 158 -26.56 30.04 10.61
C SER A 158 -26.71 28.53 10.47
N MET A 159 -27.91 28.09 10.07
CA MET A 159 -28.19 26.67 9.85
C MET A 159 -27.36 26.09 8.70
N SER A 160 -27.06 26.89 7.67
CA SER A 160 -26.17 26.49 6.57
C SER A 160 -24.75 26.22 7.06
N LEU A 161 -24.19 27.09 7.91
CA LEU A 161 -22.84 26.90 8.44
C LEU A 161 -22.77 25.74 9.44
N LEU A 162 -23.83 25.54 10.22
CA LEU A 162 -23.95 24.38 11.11
C LEU A 162 -23.96 23.07 10.32
N SER A 163 -24.74 23.00 9.24
CA SER A 163 -24.80 21.83 8.36
C SER A 163 -23.45 21.55 7.68
N ASP A 164 -22.77 22.58 7.19
CA ASP A 164 -21.43 22.44 6.61
C ASP A 164 -20.39 21.96 7.65
N GLY A 165 -20.54 22.38 8.91
CA GLY A 165 -19.75 21.86 10.03
C GLY A 165 -20.00 20.38 10.33
N LEU A 166 -21.25 19.91 10.23
CA LEU A 166 -21.60 18.49 10.36
C LEU A 166 -21.09 17.65 9.18
N ASN A 167 -21.12 18.19 7.96
CA ASN A 167 -20.50 17.54 6.80
C ASN A 167 -18.99 17.40 7.00
N SER A 168 -18.33 18.46 7.47
CA SER A 168 -16.89 18.42 7.79
C SER A 168 -16.54 17.40 8.89
N LEU A 169 -17.50 17.05 9.75
CA LEU A 169 -17.34 15.96 10.72
C LEU A 169 -17.46 14.58 10.05
N SER A 170 -18.32 14.45 9.04
CA SER A 170 -18.46 13.23 8.24
C SER A 170 -17.18 12.94 7.43
N ASP A 171 -16.44 13.97 7.00
CA ASP A 171 -15.09 13.82 6.41
C ASP A 171 -14.10 13.12 7.35
N LEU A 172 -14.34 13.13 8.67
CA LEU A 172 -13.46 12.39 9.59
C LEU A 172 -13.57 10.87 9.38
N ILE A 173 -14.70 10.38 8.87
CA ILE A 173 -14.88 8.96 8.54
C ILE A 173 -13.90 8.57 7.43
N THR A 174 -13.81 9.34 6.34
CA THR A 174 -12.87 9.05 5.24
C THR A 174 -11.42 9.05 5.73
N ASN A 175 -11.06 9.99 6.61
CA ASN A 175 -9.73 10.03 7.20
C ASN A 175 -9.42 8.82 8.10
N VAL A 176 -10.39 8.36 8.90
CA VAL A 176 -10.24 7.16 9.72
C VAL A 176 -10.08 5.93 8.83
N LEU A 177 -10.87 5.80 7.76
CA LEU A 177 -10.74 4.73 6.77
C LEU A 177 -9.34 4.72 6.14
N VAL A 178 -8.77 5.88 5.83
CA VAL A 178 -7.38 5.99 5.34
C VAL A 178 -6.38 5.47 6.38
N ILE A 179 -6.48 5.88 7.65
CA ILE A 179 -5.55 5.41 8.70
C ILE A 179 -5.65 3.90 8.91
N VAL A 180 -6.87 3.37 8.97
CA VAL A 180 -7.11 1.94 9.13
C VAL A 180 -6.58 1.18 7.91
N GLY A 181 -6.91 1.63 6.70
CA GLY A 181 -6.45 1.05 5.45
C GLY A 181 -4.92 1.04 5.33
N LEU A 182 -4.25 2.13 5.71
CA LEU A 182 -2.78 2.21 5.71
C LEU A 182 -2.16 1.22 6.70
N LYS A 183 -2.73 1.10 7.90
CA LYS A 183 -2.23 0.20 8.95
C LYS A 183 -2.46 -1.28 8.62
N VAL A 184 -3.59 -1.61 7.99
CA VAL A 184 -3.89 -2.98 7.57
C VAL A 184 -3.11 -3.33 6.30
N GLY A 185 -3.05 -2.42 5.33
CA GLY A 185 -2.38 -2.63 4.05
C GLY A 185 -0.86 -2.76 4.15
N SER A 186 -0.26 -2.17 5.19
CA SER A 186 1.16 -2.30 5.48
C SER A 186 1.55 -3.65 6.11
N ASN A 187 0.57 -4.49 6.48
CA ASN A 187 0.86 -5.80 7.02
C ASN A 187 1.60 -6.65 5.98
N PRO A 188 2.73 -7.28 6.36
CA PRO A 188 3.52 -8.09 5.45
C PRO A 188 2.76 -9.34 5.01
N GLU A 189 3.34 -10.05 4.04
CA GLU A 189 2.84 -11.34 3.57
C GLU A 189 2.75 -12.37 4.70
N ASP A 190 1.67 -13.13 4.72
CA ASP A 190 1.47 -14.23 5.65
C ASP A 190 0.90 -15.46 4.93
N LYS A 191 0.45 -16.46 5.69
CA LYS A 191 -0.04 -17.72 5.14
C LYS A 191 -1.39 -17.58 4.43
N GLU A 192 -2.27 -16.72 4.93
CA GLU A 192 -3.60 -16.48 4.38
C GLU A 192 -3.53 -15.48 3.22
N HIS A 193 -2.56 -14.56 3.29
CA HIS A 193 -2.32 -13.49 2.33
C HIS A 193 -0.89 -13.58 1.75
N PRO A 194 -0.63 -14.51 0.82
CA PRO A 194 0.72 -14.76 0.30
C PRO A 194 1.30 -13.60 -0.52
N PHE A 195 0.44 -12.71 -1.05
CA PHE A 195 0.82 -11.46 -1.72
C PHE A 195 0.75 -10.24 -0.78
N GLY A 196 0.48 -10.46 0.51
CA GLY A 196 0.33 -9.40 1.51
C GLY A 196 -1.03 -8.74 1.48
N HIS A 197 -1.17 -7.67 2.25
CA HIS A 197 -2.46 -7.00 2.50
C HIS A 197 -2.67 -5.74 1.67
N GLY A 198 -1.77 -5.42 0.73
CA GLY A 198 -1.77 -4.16 0.00
C GLY A 198 -3.04 -3.90 -0.82
N LYS A 199 -3.74 -4.94 -1.28
CA LYS A 199 -5.04 -4.79 -1.97
C LYS A 199 -6.11 -4.11 -1.09
N ILE A 200 -5.99 -4.13 0.24
CA ILE A 200 -6.93 -3.47 1.13
C ILE A 200 -6.96 -1.95 0.91
N GLU A 201 -5.84 -1.37 0.46
CA GLU A 201 -5.77 0.05 0.12
C GLU A 201 -6.77 0.42 -0.97
N SER A 202 -6.89 -0.41 -2.00
CA SER A 202 -7.87 -0.24 -3.08
C SER A 202 -9.30 -0.48 -2.60
N VAL A 203 -9.53 -1.47 -1.74
CA VAL A 203 -10.87 -1.71 -1.13
C VAL A 203 -11.36 -0.47 -0.39
N PHE A 204 -10.55 0.06 0.53
CA PHE A 204 -10.90 1.27 1.27
C PHE A 204 -11.02 2.50 0.36
N SER A 205 -10.24 2.58 -0.73
CA SER A 205 -10.35 3.64 -1.73
C SER A 205 -11.69 3.59 -2.49
N VAL A 206 -12.19 2.41 -2.84
CA VAL A 206 -13.53 2.22 -3.42
C VAL A 206 -14.62 2.66 -2.44
N ILE A 207 -14.47 2.33 -1.15
CA ILE A 207 -15.40 2.77 -0.10
C ILE A 207 -15.41 4.30 -0.03
N ILE A 208 -14.25 4.97 -0.01
CA ILE A 208 -14.15 6.44 0.00
C ILE A 208 -14.81 7.04 -1.26
N GLY A 209 -14.54 6.49 -2.44
CA GLY A 209 -15.21 6.92 -3.67
C GLY A 209 -16.74 6.78 -3.61
N THR A 210 -17.24 5.76 -2.91
CA THR A 210 -18.68 5.58 -2.67
C THR A 210 -19.24 6.67 -1.76
N PHE A 211 -18.52 7.06 -0.70
CA PHE A 211 -18.92 8.21 0.14
C PHE A 211 -18.97 9.50 -0.66
N ILE A 212 -17.98 9.77 -1.53
CA ILE A 212 -17.99 10.93 -2.43
C ILE A 212 -19.23 10.92 -3.33
N MET A 213 -19.59 9.76 -3.89
CA MET A 213 -20.80 9.61 -4.70
C MET A 213 -22.08 9.88 -3.89
N ILE A 214 -22.17 9.39 -2.65
CA ILE A 214 -23.31 9.66 -1.76
C ILE A 214 -23.45 11.17 -1.51
N THR A 215 -22.35 11.86 -1.17
CA THR A 215 -22.34 13.32 -0.98
C THR A 215 -22.80 14.06 -2.24
N ALA A 216 -22.42 13.58 -3.42
CA ALA A 216 -22.88 14.18 -4.68
C ALA A 216 -24.38 13.99 -4.91
N PHE A 217 -24.93 12.82 -4.58
CA PHE A 217 -26.37 12.57 -4.66
C PHE A 217 -27.17 13.40 -3.65
N GLU A 218 -26.66 13.58 -2.43
CA GLU A 218 -27.26 14.47 -1.43
C GLU A 218 -27.30 15.91 -1.96
N LEU A 219 -26.22 16.40 -2.56
CA LEU A 219 -26.17 17.73 -3.17
C LEU A 219 -27.19 17.88 -4.32
N ILE A 220 -27.38 16.86 -5.16
CA ILE A 220 -28.41 16.88 -6.22
C ILE A 220 -29.80 16.95 -5.61
N LYS A 221 -30.08 16.11 -4.60
CA LYS A 221 -31.37 16.06 -3.92
C LYS A 221 -31.71 17.41 -3.28
N ASP A 222 -30.75 18.04 -2.62
CA ASP A 222 -30.91 19.36 -2.01
C ASP A 222 -31.22 20.42 -3.08
N ASN A 223 -30.47 20.45 -4.18
CA ASN A 223 -30.72 21.38 -5.28
C ASN A 223 -32.09 21.16 -5.95
N PHE A 224 -32.52 19.91 -6.11
CA PHE A 224 -33.83 19.59 -6.68
C PHE A 224 -34.98 19.98 -5.74
N SER A 225 -34.83 19.75 -4.43
CA SER A 225 -35.82 20.19 -3.43
C SER A 225 -36.00 21.70 -3.39
N LYS A 226 -34.91 22.46 -3.56
CA LYS A 226 -34.93 23.92 -3.68
C LYS A 226 -35.68 24.40 -4.94
N LEU A 227 -35.58 23.67 -6.06
CA LEU A 227 -36.33 23.99 -7.29
C LEU A 227 -37.84 23.79 -7.12
N ILE A 228 -38.25 22.71 -6.47
CA ILE A 228 -39.68 22.38 -6.28
C ILE A 228 -40.32 23.31 -5.26
N SER A 229 -39.59 23.66 -4.20
CA SER A 229 -40.08 24.50 -3.10
C SER A 229 -40.05 25.99 -3.45
N PHE A 230 -40.40 26.37 -4.69
CA PHE A 230 -40.39 27.74 -5.24
C PHE A 230 -41.38 28.71 -4.55
N SER A 231 -41.64 28.54 -3.26
CA SER A 231 -42.22 29.52 -2.35
C SER A 231 -41.07 30.27 -1.67
N GLY A 232 -40.86 31.50 -2.13
CA GLY A 232 -39.82 32.38 -1.64
C GLY A 232 -39.92 32.65 -0.16
N GLU A 233 -38.78 32.57 0.52
CA GLU A 233 -38.32 33.48 1.57
C GLU A 233 -36.94 33.02 2.03
N ASN A 234 -35.93 33.18 1.17
CA ASN A 234 -34.57 33.28 1.68
C ASN A 234 -34.30 34.75 2.02
N ASN A 235 -35.09 35.30 2.93
CA ASN A 235 -34.63 36.34 3.85
C ASN A 235 -33.63 35.71 4.81
N LEU A 236 -32.57 35.12 4.26
CA LEU A 236 -31.38 34.86 5.03
C LEU A 236 -30.83 36.27 5.30
N ASN A 237 -31.14 36.78 6.48
CA ASN A 237 -30.27 37.75 7.14
C ASN A 237 -28.92 37.04 7.34
N VAL A 238 -28.17 36.85 6.25
CA VAL A 238 -26.82 36.32 6.29
C VAL A 238 -26.00 37.45 6.87
N THR A 239 -25.81 37.40 8.17
CA THR A 239 -24.77 38.19 8.83
C THR A 239 -23.48 37.98 8.04
N PHE A 240 -22.72 39.03 7.76
CA PHE A 240 -21.50 38.96 6.93
C PHE A 240 -20.48 37.92 7.43
N ILE A 241 -20.55 37.59 8.72
CA ILE A 241 -19.58 36.75 9.44
C ILE A 241 -19.57 35.28 8.96
N PRO A 242 -20.70 34.54 8.86
CA PRO A 242 -20.74 33.20 8.25
C PRO A 242 -20.06 33.06 6.88
N ILE A 243 -20.17 34.09 6.02
CA ILE A 243 -19.51 34.09 4.71
C ILE A 243 -17.99 34.15 4.87
N VAL A 244 -17.49 35.06 5.71
CA VAL A 244 -16.04 35.18 6.01
C VAL A 244 -15.50 33.87 6.57
N ILE A 245 -16.24 33.21 7.46
CA ILE A 245 -15.86 31.93 8.04
C ILE A 245 -15.79 30.82 6.99
N THR A 246 -16.76 30.78 6.08
CA THR A 246 -16.77 29.81 4.96
C THR A 246 -15.59 30.04 4.03
N VAL A 247 -15.28 31.30 3.67
CA VAL A 247 -14.11 31.65 2.85
C VAL A 247 -12.81 31.21 3.54
N LEU A 248 -12.68 31.46 4.84
CA LEU A 248 -11.52 31.02 5.61
C LEU A 248 -11.39 29.49 5.61
N ALA A 249 -12.49 28.76 5.77
CA ALA A 249 -12.50 27.30 5.73
C ALA A 249 -12.05 26.77 4.36
N VAL A 250 -12.50 27.39 3.25
CA VAL A 250 -12.04 27.07 1.89
C VAL A 250 -10.53 27.27 1.75
N LEU A 251 -10.00 28.40 2.23
CA LEU A 251 -8.56 28.68 2.18
C LEU A 251 -7.75 27.64 2.96
N ILE A 252 -8.24 27.21 4.13
CA ILE A 252 -7.59 26.16 4.93
C ILE A 252 -7.62 24.81 4.20
N LYS A 253 -8.75 24.41 3.58
CA LYS A 253 -8.82 23.17 2.78
C LYS A 253 -7.90 23.24 1.54
N ILE A 254 -7.80 24.38 0.87
CA ILE A 254 -6.85 24.58 -0.25
C ILE A 254 -5.41 24.41 0.23
N PHE A 255 -5.05 25.02 1.38
CA PHE A 255 -3.75 24.84 1.99
C PHE A 255 -3.49 23.37 2.35
N GLN A 256 -4.46 22.69 2.95
CA GLN A 256 -4.38 21.27 3.30
C GLN A 256 -4.14 20.39 2.06
N LEU A 257 -4.89 20.61 0.98
CA LEU A 257 -4.71 19.92 -0.29
C LEU A 257 -3.30 20.15 -0.86
N ALA A 258 -2.84 21.40 -0.90
CA ALA A 258 -1.52 21.75 -1.43
C ALA A 258 -0.38 21.13 -0.58
N PHE A 259 -0.49 21.22 0.74
CA PHE A 259 0.47 20.65 1.68
C PHE A 259 0.55 19.12 1.54
N MET A 260 -0.60 18.45 1.55
CA MET A 260 -0.70 17.00 1.42
C MET A 260 -0.17 16.54 0.07
N LYS A 261 -0.58 17.16 -1.04
CA LYS A 261 -0.09 16.83 -2.39
C LYS A 261 1.43 16.95 -2.49
N LYS A 262 2.02 18.00 -1.91
CA LYS A 262 3.48 18.21 -1.90
C LYS A 262 4.21 17.14 -1.07
N ARG A 263 3.72 16.83 0.13
CA ARG A 263 4.34 15.84 1.03
C ARG A 263 4.13 14.40 0.57
N ALA A 264 3.01 14.13 -0.09
CA ALA A 264 2.61 12.81 -0.55
C ALA A 264 3.06 12.44 -1.95
N LYS A 265 3.59 13.39 -2.76
CA LYS A 265 4.06 13.12 -4.13
C LYS A 265 5.02 11.92 -4.25
N LYS A 266 5.78 11.65 -3.19
CA LYS A 266 6.73 10.52 -3.11
C LYS A 266 6.09 9.17 -2.73
N TYR A 267 4.83 9.17 -2.30
CA TYR A 267 4.09 7.99 -1.86
C TYR A 267 3.08 7.66 -2.97
N ASN A 268 3.41 6.69 -3.82
CA ASN A 268 2.48 6.15 -4.81
C ASN A 268 1.48 5.22 -4.10
N ASN A 269 0.42 5.78 -3.52
CA ASN A 269 -0.50 5.05 -2.66
C ASN A 269 -1.97 5.43 -2.92
N ALA A 270 -2.82 4.41 -3.10
CA ALA A 270 -4.22 4.57 -3.45
C ALA A 270 -5.02 5.35 -2.39
N LEU A 271 -4.79 5.12 -1.10
CA LEU A 271 -5.52 5.78 -0.01
C LEU A 271 -5.20 7.26 0.09
N ILE A 272 -3.93 7.62 -0.08
CA ILE A 272 -3.55 9.04 -0.08
C ILE A 272 -4.13 9.75 -1.31
N ASN A 273 -4.16 9.10 -2.48
CA ASN A 273 -4.80 9.66 -3.67
C ASN A 273 -6.32 9.83 -3.49
N SER A 274 -6.98 8.88 -2.83
CA SER A 274 -8.39 8.97 -2.45
C SER A 274 -8.64 10.18 -1.55
N LEU A 275 -7.82 10.36 -0.52
CA LEU A 275 -7.90 11.49 0.40
C LEU A 275 -7.69 12.84 -0.30
N LEU A 276 -6.78 12.90 -1.26
CA LEU A 276 -6.57 14.11 -2.07
C LEU A 276 -7.77 14.40 -3.00
N THR A 277 -8.49 13.36 -3.44
CA THR A 277 -9.68 13.50 -4.27
C THR A 277 -10.85 14.01 -3.44
N ASP A 278 -11.06 13.45 -2.25
CA ASP A 278 -12.01 13.91 -1.23
C ASP A 278 -11.84 15.42 -0.93
N TYR A 279 -10.61 15.87 -0.67
CA TYR A 279 -10.35 17.28 -0.44
C TYR A 279 -10.64 18.18 -1.64
N LYS A 280 -10.39 17.71 -2.86
CA LYS A 280 -10.74 18.48 -4.05
C LYS A 280 -12.25 18.61 -4.17
N THR A 281 -12.99 17.54 -3.96
CA THR A 281 -14.46 17.56 -4.03
C THR A 281 -15.03 18.51 -2.97
N ASP A 282 -14.51 18.50 -1.73
CA ASP A 282 -14.94 19.43 -0.67
C ASP A 282 -14.70 20.90 -1.03
N ILE A 283 -13.53 21.21 -1.59
CA ILE A 283 -13.18 22.57 -2.02
C ILE A 283 -14.14 23.00 -3.12
N VAL A 284 -14.40 22.13 -4.10
CA VAL A 284 -15.33 22.41 -5.20
C VAL A 284 -16.76 22.62 -4.68
N ILE A 285 -17.24 21.79 -3.74
CA ILE A 285 -18.54 21.97 -3.07
C ILE A 285 -18.59 23.33 -2.38
N SER A 286 -17.58 23.64 -1.56
CA SER A 286 -17.57 24.88 -0.76
C SER A 286 -17.51 26.15 -1.63
N ILE A 287 -16.72 26.11 -2.73
CA ILE A 287 -16.67 27.20 -3.71
C ILE A 287 -17.98 27.31 -4.48
N SER A 288 -18.61 26.18 -4.83
CA SER A 288 -19.91 26.12 -5.50
C SER A 288 -20.99 26.81 -4.67
N VAL A 289 -21.07 26.51 -3.38
CA VAL A 289 -22.00 27.16 -2.45
C VAL A 289 -21.75 28.66 -2.37
N LEU A 290 -20.49 29.09 -2.26
CA LEU A 290 -20.15 30.51 -2.22
C LEU A 290 -20.54 31.23 -3.53
N ALA A 291 -20.27 30.61 -4.68
CA ALA A 291 -20.64 31.13 -6.00
C ALA A 291 -22.17 31.19 -6.16
N GLY A 292 -22.89 30.15 -5.75
CA GLY A 292 -24.34 30.09 -5.76
C GLY A 292 -24.99 31.20 -4.92
N LEU A 293 -24.44 31.45 -3.71
CA LEU A 293 -24.88 32.55 -2.84
C LEU A 293 -24.64 33.95 -3.45
N LEU A 294 -23.56 34.14 -4.20
CA LEU A 294 -23.28 35.43 -4.84
C LEU A 294 -24.16 35.63 -6.10
N LEU A 295 -24.33 34.59 -6.90
CA LEU A 295 -25.07 34.63 -8.17
C LEU A 295 -26.60 34.61 -7.97
N SER A 296 -27.09 34.03 -6.88
CA SER A 296 -28.52 34.02 -6.54
C SER A 296 -29.09 35.42 -6.31
N LYS A 297 -28.24 36.40 -5.99
CA LYS A 297 -28.60 37.83 -5.96
C LYS A 297 -29.02 38.38 -7.32
N ILE A 298 -28.56 37.77 -8.42
CA ILE A 298 -28.89 38.16 -9.79
C ILE A 298 -30.14 37.40 -10.23
N HIS A 299 -30.15 36.07 -10.07
CA HIS A 299 -31.32 35.24 -10.35
C HIS A 299 -31.26 33.95 -9.52
N PRO A 300 -32.35 33.57 -8.81
CA PRO A 300 -32.38 32.38 -7.94
C PRO A 300 -31.99 31.07 -8.65
N ALA A 301 -32.30 30.94 -9.94
CA ALA A 301 -31.96 29.75 -10.72
C ALA A 301 -30.45 29.49 -10.88
N PHE A 302 -29.59 30.50 -10.71
CA PHE A 302 -28.14 30.31 -10.84
C PHE A 302 -27.56 29.42 -9.72
N ASP A 303 -28.09 29.48 -8.50
CA ASP A 303 -27.68 28.59 -7.39
C ASP A 303 -27.86 27.12 -7.79
N THR A 304 -29.04 26.81 -8.33
CA THR A 304 -29.37 25.46 -8.75
C THR A 304 -28.53 24.98 -9.93
N VAL A 305 -28.35 25.81 -10.96
CA VAL A 305 -27.55 25.43 -12.15
C VAL A 305 -26.10 25.15 -11.75
N VAL A 306 -25.51 26.02 -10.91
CA VAL A 306 -24.15 25.83 -10.40
C VAL A 306 -24.05 24.54 -9.57
N GLY A 307 -25.03 24.29 -8.70
CA GLY A 307 -25.11 23.07 -7.90
C GLY A 307 -25.18 21.80 -8.75
N PHE A 308 -26.00 21.78 -9.81
CA PHE A 308 -26.07 20.64 -10.75
C PHE A 308 -24.76 20.41 -11.49
N ILE A 309 -24.16 21.45 -12.07
CA ILE A 309 -22.88 21.33 -12.79
C ILE A 309 -21.79 20.75 -11.87
N VAL A 310 -21.71 21.25 -10.64
CA VAL A 310 -20.72 20.81 -9.67
C VAL A 310 -20.99 19.38 -9.19
N SER A 311 -22.25 19.01 -8.96
CA SER A 311 -22.59 17.64 -8.61
C SER A 311 -22.16 16.61 -9.67
N MET A 312 -22.29 16.94 -10.96
CA MET A 312 -21.82 16.08 -12.05
C MET A 312 -20.29 15.93 -12.07
N TYR A 313 -19.56 17.00 -11.72
CA TYR A 313 -18.11 16.93 -11.54
C TYR A 313 -17.71 16.00 -10.38
N ILE A 314 -18.43 16.08 -9.25
CA ILE A 314 -18.17 15.24 -8.08
C ILE A 314 -18.50 13.78 -8.38
N ILE A 315 -19.63 13.51 -9.05
CA ILE A 315 -19.99 12.17 -9.54
C ILE A 315 -18.88 11.59 -10.41
N LYS A 316 -18.38 12.37 -11.39
CA LYS A 316 -17.27 11.94 -12.23
C LYS A 316 -16.03 11.60 -11.41
N SER A 317 -15.68 12.45 -10.44
CA SER A 317 -14.51 12.25 -9.57
C SER A 317 -14.64 10.99 -8.70
N GLY A 318 -15.81 10.77 -8.11
CA GLY A 318 -16.12 9.57 -7.33
C GLY A 318 -16.09 8.29 -8.18
N TYR A 319 -16.69 8.34 -9.38
CA TYR A 319 -16.68 7.25 -10.33
C TYR A 319 -15.27 6.89 -10.83
N GLU A 320 -14.45 7.89 -11.19
CA GLU A 320 -13.06 7.67 -11.58
C GLU A 320 -12.27 6.98 -10.46
N LEU A 321 -12.43 7.44 -9.22
CA LEU A 321 -11.77 6.84 -8.06
C LEU A 321 -12.20 5.37 -7.85
N ILE A 322 -13.50 5.08 -7.93
CA ILE A 322 -14.04 3.72 -7.81
C ILE A 322 -13.51 2.85 -8.96
N LYS A 323 -13.57 3.33 -10.19
CA LYS A 323 -13.14 2.59 -11.39
C LYS A 323 -11.65 2.24 -11.30
N GLU A 324 -10.80 3.21 -11.04
CA GLU A 324 -9.34 3.00 -10.93
C GLU A 324 -9.00 1.95 -9.87
N ASN A 325 -9.60 2.04 -8.68
CA ASN A 325 -9.32 1.09 -7.60
C ASN A 325 -9.97 -0.27 -7.81
N SER A 326 -11.12 -0.34 -8.47
CA SER A 326 -11.76 -1.61 -8.84
C SER A 326 -10.93 -2.35 -9.88
N LEU A 327 -10.34 -1.64 -10.86
CA LEU A 327 -9.43 -2.23 -11.84
C LEU A 327 -8.19 -2.86 -11.19
N ILE A 328 -7.62 -2.20 -10.16
CA ILE A 328 -6.54 -2.77 -9.35
C ILE A 328 -6.98 -4.07 -8.67
N LEU A 329 -8.19 -4.11 -8.10
CA LEU A 329 -8.72 -5.31 -7.44
C LEU A 329 -8.95 -6.46 -8.42
N LEU A 330 -9.36 -6.14 -9.65
CA LEU A 330 -9.55 -7.06 -10.77
C LEU A 330 -8.25 -7.45 -11.49
N ASP A 331 -7.09 -7.04 -10.97
CA ASP A 331 -5.78 -7.32 -11.55
C ASP A 331 -5.64 -6.80 -13.00
N SER A 332 -6.07 -5.56 -13.23
CA SER A 332 -5.87 -4.88 -14.52
C SER A 332 -4.39 -4.84 -14.91
N GLN A 333 -4.11 -5.04 -16.19
CA GLN A 333 -2.76 -5.06 -16.75
C GLN A 333 -2.26 -3.63 -17.06
N ASP A 334 -0.94 -3.43 -16.98
CA ASP A 334 -0.26 -2.20 -17.41
C ASP A 334 0.55 -2.51 -18.68
N ASP A 335 -0.08 -2.35 -19.84
CA ASP A 335 0.53 -2.68 -21.14
C ASP A 335 1.83 -1.91 -21.38
N ALA A 336 1.89 -0.64 -20.97
CA ALA A 336 3.08 0.18 -21.13
C ALA A 336 4.26 -0.33 -20.28
N LEU A 337 4.00 -0.86 -19.08
CA LEU A 337 5.02 -1.53 -18.27
C LEU A 337 5.41 -2.89 -18.87
N ILE A 338 4.43 -3.66 -19.34
CA ILE A 338 4.63 -4.98 -19.97
C ILE A 338 5.54 -4.86 -21.20
N GLU A 339 5.28 -3.92 -22.11
CA GLU A 339 6.11 -3.70 -23.30
C GLU A 339 7.56 -3.34 -22.96
N LYS A 340 7.75 -2.50 -21.93
CA LYS A 340 9.10 -2.13 -21.45
C LYS A 340 9.85 -3.34 -20.90
N ILE A 341 9.17 -4.22 -20.17
CA ILE A 341 9.80 -5.43 -19.63
C ILE A 341 10.06 -6.44 -20.75
N ARG A 342 9.12 -6.61 -21.69
CA ARG A 342 9.29 -7.49 -22.85
C ARG A 342 10.53 -7.10 -23.65
N SER A 343 10.66 -5.83 -24.01
CA SER A 343 11.83 -5.32 -24.73
C SER A 343 13.15 -5.54 -23.97
N GLU A 344 13.15 -5.53 -22.63
CA GLU A 344 14.34 -5.83 -21.84
C GLU A 344 14.67 -7.33 -21.73
N ILE A 345 13.63 -8.18 -21.75
CA ILE A 345 13.79 -9.64 -21.77
C ILE A 345 14.34 -10.09 -23.13
N LEU A 346 13.86 -9.50 -24.24
CA LEU A 346 14.33 -9.80 -25.59
C LEU A 346 15.77 -9.32 -25.88
N GLN A 347 16.39 -8.56 -24.99
CA GLN A 347 17.82 -8.21 -25.09
C GLN A 347 18.76 -9.36 -24.72
N PHE A 348 18.23 -10.45 -24.16
CA PHE A 348 19.02 -11.63 -23.82
C PHE A 348 19.06 -12.53 -25.05
N GLU A 349 20.25 -12.76 -25.60
CA GLU A 349 20.46 -13.58 -26.81
C GLU A 349 19.92 -15.00 -26.65
N GLU A 350 19.83 -15.50 -25.41
CA GLU A 350 19.29 -16.82 -25.11
C GLU A 350 17.76 -16.89 -25.15
N ILE A 351 17.07 -15.75 -25.31
CA ILE A 351 15.60 -15.65 -25.37
C ILE A 351 15.18 -15.32 -26.79
N GLU A 352 14.44 -16.23 -27.42
CA GLU A 352 13.93 -16.04 -28.77
C GLU A 352 12.62 -15.24 -28.77
N ASN A 353 11.74 -15.54 -27.81
CA ASN A 353 10.46 -14.87 -27.67
C ASN A 353 10.05 -14.74 -26.20
N ALA A 354 9.26 -13.72 -25.88
CA ALA A 354 8.66 -13.50 -24.58
C ALA A 354 7.19 -13.10 -24.75
N HIS A 355 6.28 -13.89 -24.20
CA HIS A 355 4.83 -13.77 -24.39
C HIS A 355 4.05 -14.13 -23.11
N ASP A 356 2.71 -14.10 -23.22
CA ASP A 356 1.75 -14.33 -22.12
C ASP A 356 2.10 -13.60 -20.80
N PHE A 357 2.34 -12.29 -20.91
CA PHE A 357 2.60 -11.46 -19.74
C PHE A 357 1.32 -11.29 -18.92
N ARG A 358 1.40 -11.61 -17.63
CA ARG A 358 0.34 -11.37 -16.67
C ARG A 358 0.90 -10.74 -15.41
N MET A 359 0.21 -9.75 -14.87
CA MET A 359 0.56 -9.12 -13.60
C MET A 359 -0.61 -9.00 -12.64
N THR A 360 -0.28 -9.06 -11.35
CA THR A 360 -1.15 -8.71 -10.23
C THR A 360 -0.43 -7.73 -9.32
N THR A 361 -1.19 -6.90 -8.63
CA THR A 361 -0.64 -5.88 -7.74
C THR A 361 -1.17 -6.02 -6.32
N SER A 362 -0.33 -5.70 -5.35
CA SER A 362 -0.68 -5.64 -3.93
C SER A 362 -0.06 -4.38 -3.34
N GLY A 363 -0.86 -3.32 -3.23
CA GLY A 363 -0.38 -1.98 -2.91
C GLY A 363 0.65 -1.52 -3.95
N LYS A 364 1.87 -1.21 -3.50
CA LYS A 364 2.97 -0.78 -4.39
C LYS A 364 3.74 -1.92 -5.08
N ASP A 365 3.52 -3.16 -4.65
CA ASP A 365 4.27 -4.32 -5.13
C ASP A 365 3.56 -4.97 -6.33
N ILE A 366 4.34 -5.23 -7.39
CA ILE A 366 3.88 -5.90 -8.62
C ILE A 366 4.46 -7.33 -8.64
N TYR A 367 3.61 -8.29 -8.97
CA TYR A 367 3.98 -9.68 -9.23
C TYR A 367 3.66 -9.97 -10.69
N MET A 368 4.67 -10.41 -11.44
CA MET A 368 4.58 -10.63 -12.87
C MET A 368 4.94 -12.08 -13.21
N PHE A 369 4.21 -12.61 -14.19
CA PHE A 369 4.34 -13.93 -14.78
C PHE A 369 4.55 -13.73 -16.28
N VAL A 370 5.49 -14.47 -16.86
CA VAL A 370 5.85 -14.37 -18.27
C VAL A 370 6.32 -15.72 -18.77
N ASP A 371 6.00 -16.02 -20.01
CA ASP A 371 6.46 -17.20 -20.72
C ASP A 371 7.56 -16.79 -21.69
N VAL A 372 8.69 -17.50 -21.68
CA VAL A 372 9.82 -17.22 -22.59
C VAL A 372 10.19 -18.47 -23.36
N ARG A 373 10.51 -18.29 -24.64
CA ARG A 373 10.99 -19.35 -25.52
C ARG A 373 12.52 -19.34 -25.59
N MET A 374 13.14 -20.51 -25.45
CA MET A 374 14.59 -20.70 -25.58
C MET A 374 14.93 -22.06 -26.21
N ASP A 375 16.19 -22.23 -26.61
CA ASP A 375 16.70 -23.47 -27.22
C ASP A 375 16.42 -24.72 -26.36
N LYS A 376 15.75 -25.72 -26.97
CA LYS A 376 15.38 -27.01 -26.37
C LYS A 376 16.58 -27.83 -25.88
N ASN A 377 17.78 -27.56 -26.40
CA ASN A 377 18.99 -28.28 -26.04
C ASN A 377 19.65 -27.77 -24.76
N LYS A 378 19.18 -26.64 -24.20
CA LYS A 378 19.70 -26.14 -22.93
C LYS A 378 19.35 -27.07 -21.79
N THR A 379 20.32 -27.30 -20.92
CA THR A 379 20.09 -28.00 -19.66
C THR A 379 19.17 -27.18 -18.75
N ILE A 380 18.49 -27.86 -17.82
CA ILE A 380 17.65 -27.21 -16.82
C ILE A 380 18.46 -26.19 -15.99
N GLU A 381 19.74 -26.46 -15.75
CA GLU A 381 20.63 -25.57 -15.00
C GLU A 381 20.92 -24.28 -15.79
N GLU A 382 21.25 -24.38 -17.08
CA GLU A 382 21.48 -23.21 -17.94
C GLU A 382 20.23 -22.34 -18.07
N ALA A 383 19.08 -22.98 -18.32
CA ALA A 383 17.77 -22.32 -18.40
C ALA A 383 17.43 -21.61 -17.07
N HIS A 384 17.72 -22.26 -15.94
CA HIS A 384 17.57 -21.65 -14.61
C HIS A 384 18.46 -20.42 -14.45
N ASP A 385 19.72 -20.47 -14.86
CA ASP A 385 20.66 -19.36 -14.69
C ASP A 385 20.29 -18.15 -15.55
N ILE A 386 19.86 -18.38 -16.81
CA ILE A 386 19.36 -17.33 -17.71
C ILE A 386 18.14 -16.63 -17.07
N THR A 387 17.12 -17.39 -16.67
CA THR A 387 15.90 -16.81 -16.07
C THR A 387 16.18 -16.07 -14.76
N ASN A 388 17.13 -16.53 -13.94
CA ASN A 388 17.54 -15.79 -12.76
C ASN A 388 18.28 -14.50 -13.11
N LYS A 389 19.14 -14.49 -14.13
CA LYS A 389 19.83 -13.29 -14.62
C LYS A 389 18.82 -12.24 -15.09
N ILE A 390 17.83 -12.64 -15.87
CA ILE A 390 16.70 -11.80 -16.32
C ILE A 390 15.93 -11.26 -15.12
N SER A 391 15.45 -12.14 -14.24
CA SER A 391 14.66 -11.76 -13.06
C SER A 391 15.40 -10.78 -12.15
N LYS A 392 16.72 -10.95 -11.98
CA LYS A 392 17.55 -9.99 -11.23
C LYS A 392 17.63 -8.64 -11.95
N LYS A 393 17.98 -8.61 -13.24
CA LYS A 393 18.09 -7.36 -14.02
C LYS A 393 16.81 -6.53 -13.93
N ILE A 394 15.66 -7.18 -14.19
CA ILE A 394 14.33 -6.53 -14.16
C ILE A 394 14.02 -5.99 -12.75
N LYS A 395 14.13 -6.81 -11.69
CA LYS A 395 13.85 -6.35 -10.31
C LYS A 395 14.82 -5.28 -9.82
N HIS A 396 16.06 -5.27 -10.30
CA HIS A 396 17.01 -4.23 -9.94
C HIS A 396 16.63 -2.88 -10.55
N LYS A 397 16.16 -2.87 -11.80
CA LYS A 397 15.71 -1.66 -12.51
C LYS A 397 14.34 -1.17 -12.02
N TYR A 398 13.38 -2.09 -11.89
CA TYR A 398 12.00 -1.79 -11.49
C TYR A 398 11.76 -2.20 -10.03
N LYS A 399 11.98 -1.27 -9.09
CA LYS A 399 11.88 -1.55 -7.64
C LYS A 399 10.49 -1.97 -7.16
N ASN A 400 9.44 -1.60 -7.89
CA ASN A 400 8.06 -2.02 -7.63
C ASN A 400 7.80 -3.49 -8.05
N ILE A 401 8.60 -4.08 -8.94
CA ILE A 401 8.48 -5.51 -9.26
C ILE A 401 9.06 -6.31 -8.10
N LYS A 402 8.16 -6.94 -7.34
CA LYS A 402 8.52 -7.79 -6.20
C LYS A 402 8.91 -9.18 -6.63
N ARG A 403 8.21 -9.71 -7.64
CA ARG A 403 8.50 -11.03 -8.20
C ARG A 403 8.26 -11.03 -9.70
N LEU A 404 9.22 -11.60 -10.42
CA LEU A 404 9.07 -12.01 -11.81
C LEU A 404 9.22 -13.53 -11.84
N LEU A 405 8.15 -14.24 -12.18
CA LEU A 405 8.15 -15.67 -12.47
C LEU A 405 8.27 -15.82 -13.99
N ILE A 406 9.27 -16.58 -14.43
CA ILE A 406 9.50 -16.87 -15.84
C ILE A 406 9.24 -18.35 -16.04
N HIS A 407 8.20 -18.69 -16.80
CA HIS A 407 8.00 -20.02 -17.32
C HIS A 407 8.82 -20.19 -18.59
N ILE A 408 9.42 -21.36 -18.77
CA ILE A 408 10.36 -21.62 -19.85
C ILE A 408 9.69 -22.60 -20.79
N GLU A 409 9.65 -22.24 -22.06
CA GLU A 409 9.17 -23.08 -23.14
C GLU A 409 10.30 -23.34 -24.13
N PRO A 410 10.46 -24.58 -24.60
CA PRO A 410 11.40 -24.86 -25.67
C PRO A 410 10.87 -24.28 -26.99
N VAL A 411 11.79 -23.83 -27.84
CA VAL A 411 11.50 -23.55 -29.24
C VAL A 411 11.35 -24.87 -29.98
N TYR A 412 10.23 -25.05 -30.68
CA TYR A 412 9.99 -26.16 -31.59
C TYR A 412 10.21 -25.68 -33.03
N GLU A 413 10.78 -26.53 -33.88
CA GLU A 413 11.15 -26.17 -35.26
C GLU A 413 9.93 -25.88 -36.17
N ASP A 414 8.73 -26.22 -35.71
CA ASP A 414 7.48 -26.12 -36.47
C ASP A 414 6.60 -24.91 -36.07
N ASP A 415 7.09 -24.01 -35.21
CA ASP A 415 6.29 -23.01 -34.48
C ASP A 415 6.68 -21.55 -34.74
#